data_AF-T1A586-F1
#
_entry.id   AF-T1A586-F1
#
_cell.length_a   1.000
_cell.length_b   1.000
_cell.length_c   1.000
_cell.angle_alpha   90.00
_cell.angle_beta   90.00
_cell.angle_gamma   90.00
#
_symmetry.space_group_name_H-M   'P 1'
#
loop_
_entity.id
_entity.type
_entity.pdbx_description
1 polymer ?
#
loop_
_entity_poly.entity_id
_entity_poly.type
_entity_poly.pdbx_seq_one_letter_code
_entity_poly.pdbx_strand_id
1 'polypeptide(L)'
;KVLYWGTSEWPTVLINAAADFARAQHLIGPQMEQPQYNLLHRERVEQEYAPLYDSLGLGTTTWSPLASGLLTGKYAAKVPADSRLGQSDNAWLREAVLDAEGGAHARRAAALPALARTFGCSPAQLAIAWCLKNP
;
A
#
# COMPACT_ATOMS: atom_id res chain seq x y z
N LYS A 1 24.06 -15.35 -1.45
CA LYS A 1 23.11 -15.27 -2.60
C LYS A 1 22.19 -14.04 -2.52
N VAL A 2 22.03 -13.39 -1.36
CA VAL A 2 21.25 -12.15 -1.19
C VAL A 2 22.14 -11.10 -0.50
N LEU A 3 22.00 -9.81 -0.85
CA LEU A 3 22.78 -8.71 -0.26
C LEU A 3 22.16 -8.19 1.06
N TYR A 4 20.84 -8.01 1.09
CA TYR A 4 20.07 -7.55 2.25
C TYR A 4 18.70 -8.23 2.27
N TRP A 5 18.06 -8.25 3.44
CA TRP A 5 16.72 -8.80 3.59
C TRP A 5 15.79 -7.81 4.30
N GLY A 6 14.49 -8.05 4.17
CA GLY A 6 13.45 -7.27 4.80
C GLY A 6 12.20 -8.12 4.97
N THR A 7 11.17 -7.49 5.52
CA THR A 7 9.89 -8.11 5.82
C THR A 7 8.78 -7.54 4.93
N SER A 8 7.62 -8.21 4.89
CA SER A 8 6.45 -7.74 4.14
C SER A 8 5.17 -8.08 4.89
N GLU A 9 4.39 -7.07 5.21
CA GLU A 9 3.17 -7.10 6.00
C GLU A 9 3.36 -7.59 7.45
N TRP A 10 4.59 -7.57 7.99
CA TRP A 10 4.86 -8.06 9.34
C TRP A 10 4.30 -7.11 10.42
N PRO A 11 3.75 -7.65 11.52
CA PRO A 11 3.47 -6.85 12.71
C PRO A 11 4.75 -6.19 13.24
N THR A 12 4.64 -4.94 13.68
CA THR A 12 5.76 -4.15 14.21
C THR A 12 6.51 -4.85 15.34
N VAL A 13 5.79 -5.58 16.20
CA VAL A 13 6.36 -6.40 17.28
C VAL A 13 7.32 -7.48 16.76
N LEU A 14 7.01 -8.11 15.62
CA LEU A 14 7.87 -9.14 15.04
C LEU A 14 9.08 -8.53 14.32
N ILE A 15 8.91 -7.35 13.71
CA ILE A 15 10.03 -6.59 13.12
C ILE A 15 11.03 -6.21 14.22
N ASN A 16 10.55 -5.66 15.33
CA ASN A 16 11.38 -5.33 16.50
C ASN A 16 12.07 -6.57 17.07
N ALA A 17 11.33 -7.66 17.28
CA ALA A 17 11.91 -8.90 17.79
C ALA A 17 13.01 -9.45 16.87
N ALA A 18 12.81 -9.38 15.55
CA ALA A 18 13.82 -9.79 14.58
C ALA A 18 15.06 -8.88 14.61
N ALA A 19 14.86 -7.57 14.71
CA ALA A 19 15.95 -6.60 14.82
C ALA A 19 16.75 -6.77 16.12
N ASP A 20 16.07 -6.96 17.25
CA ASP A 20 16.69 -7.17 18.56
C ASP A 20 17.46 -8.49 18.61
N PHE A 21 16.88 -9.56 18.08
CA PHE A 21 17.57 -10.85 17.96
C PHE A 21 18.83 -10.72 17.09
N ALA A 22 18.72 -10.08 15.91
CA ALA A 22 19.85 -9.89 15.03
C ALA A 22 20.97 -9.09 15.71
N ARG A 23 20.62 -8.01 16.44
CA ARG A 23 21.58 -7.21 17.22
C ARG A 23 22.28 -8.05 18.29
N ALA A 24 21.51 -8.83 19.06
CA ALA A 24 22.04 -9.67 20.14
C ALA A 24 22.95 -10.80 19.63
N GLN A 25 22.72 -11.28 18.41
CA GLN A 25 23.47 -12.39 17.80
C GLN A 25 24.54 -11.93 16.80
N HIS A 26 24.81 -10.63 16.70
CA HIS A 26 25.74 -10.05 15.71
C HIS A 26 25.40 -10.44 14.25
N LEU A 27 24.12 -10.53 13.94
CA LEU A 27 23.59 -10.78 12.60
C LEU A 27 23.11 -9.49 11.93
N ILE A 28 22.81 -9.57 10.64
CA ILE A 28 22.18 -8.49 9.88
C ILE A 28 20.66 -8.55 10.12
N GLY A 29 20.09 -7.46 10.64
CA GLY A 29 18.64 -7.31 10.83
C GLY A 29 17.88 -7.00 9.53
N PRO A 30 16.54 -6.90 9.60
CA PRO A 30 15.73 -6.48 8.46
C PRO A 30 16.03 -5.01 8.10
N GLN A 31 16.30 -4.75 6.82
CA GLN A 31 16.68 -3.43 6.32
C GLN A 31 15.50 -2.64 5.72
N MET A 32 14.39 -3.32 5.42
CA MET A 32 13.19 -2.69 4.88
C MET A 32 11.92 -3.46 5.26
N GLU A 33 10.79 -2.76 5.22
CA GLU A 33 9.46 -3.34 5.26
C GLU A 33 8.71 -3.03 3.94
N GLN A 34 7.93 -4.00 3.46
CA GLN A 34 7.12 -3.88 2.24
C GLN A 34 5.62 -3.96 2.56
N PRO A 35 5.01 -2.82 2.95
CA PRO A 35 3.60 -2.77 3.33
C PRO A 35 2.71 -2.20 2.22
N GLN A 36 1.41 -2.49 2.30
CA GLN A 36 0.40 -1.86 1.47
C GLN A 36 0.36 -0.37 1.80
N TYR A 37 0.35 0.48 0.77
CA TYR A 37 0.15 1.91 0.99
C TYR A 37 -0.55 2.57 -0.17
N ASN A 38 -1.62 3.30 0.13
CA ASN A 38 -2.36 4.13 -0.81
C ASN A 38 -3.34 5.03 -0.04
N LEU A 39 -4.04 5.92 -0.76
CA LEU A 39 -5.02 6.85 -0.20
C LEU A 39 -6.13 6.20 0.67
N LEU A 40 -6.37 4.89 0.52
CA LEU A 40 -7.40 4.14 1.27
C LEU A 40 -6.81 3.24 2.37
N HIS A 41 -5.50 3.05 2.40
CA HIS A 41 -4.82 2.19 3.37
C HIS A 41 -3.53 2.86 3.82
N ARG A 42 -3.58 3.51 4.98
CA ARG A 42 -2.58 4.48 5.44
C ARG A 42 -1.97 4.17 6.80
N GLU A 43 -2.78 3.60 7.69
CA GLU A 43 -2.47 3.46 9.12
C GLU A 43 -1.17 2.68 9.36
N ARG A 44 -0.94 1.60 8.62
CA ARG A 44 0.28 0.81 8.78
C ARG A 44 1.54 1.64 8.52
N VAL A 45 1.61 2.36 7.40
CA VAL A 45 2.78 3.17 7.03
C VAL A 45 2.90 4.40 7.92
N GLU A 46 1.85 5.20 7.98
CA GLU A 46 1.90 6.52 8.61
C GLU A 46 1.87 6.48 10.15
N GLN A 47 1.42 5.37 10.76
CA GLN A 47 1.27 5.27 12.21
C GLN A 47 2.01 4.07 12.80
N GLU A 48 1.77 2.85 12.29
CA GLU A 48 2.37 1.65 12.90
C GLU A 48 3.88 1.57 12.64
N TYR A 49 4.31 1.82 11.40
CA TYR A 49 5.71 1.71 10.98
C TYR A 49 6.49 3.01 11.15
N ALA A 50 5.82 4.16 11.25
CA ALA A 50 6.48 5.45 11.41
C ALA A 50 7.57 5.49 12.52
N PRO A 51 7.35 4.91 13.72
CA PRO A 51 8.39 4.85 14.75
C PRO A 51 9.58 3.95 14.39
N LEU A 52 9.41 2.96 13.51
CA LEU A 52 10.46 2.00 13.12
C LEU A 52 11.46 2.60 12.14
N TYR A 53 11.03 3.58 11.33
CA TYR A 53 11.91 4.21 10.33
C TYR A 53 13.12 4.87 11.00
N ASP A 54 12.88 5.65 12.06
CA ASP A 54 13.96 6.31 12.79
C ASP A 54 14.64 5.37 13.80
N SER A 55 13.88 4.56 14.54
CA SER A 55 14.44 3.75 15.63
C SER A 55 15.30 2.57 15.15
N LEU A 56 14.96 1.98 14.00
CA LEU A 56 15.72 0.87 13.41
C LEU A 56 16.51 1.28 12.17
N GLY A 57 16.30 2.49 11.64
CA GLY A 57 16.81 2.86 10.31
C GLY A 57 16.11 2.07 9.20
N LEU A 58 14.86 1.66 9.41
CA LEU A 58 14.12 0.77 8.52
C LEU A 58 13.70 1.51 7.24
N GLY A 59 14.07 0.99 6.08
CA GLY A 59 13.55 1.48 4.80
C GLY A 59 12.12 1.00 4.51
N THR A 60 11.49 1.55 3.46
CA THR A 60 10.19 1.05 2.99
C THR A 60 10.13 0.90 1.47
N THR A 61 9.44 -0.15 1.01
CA THR A 61 9.07 -0.34 -0.39
C THR A 61 7.59 -0.67 -0.47
N THR A 62 6.73 0.33 -0.61
CA THR A 62 5.27 0.12 -0.51
C THR A 62 4.68 -0.55 -1.75
N TRP A 63 3.53 -1.21 -1.60
CA TRP A 63 2.82 -1.87 -2.69
C TRP A 63 1.34 -1.46 -2.81
N SER A 64 0.76 -1.74 -3.99
CA SER A 64 -0.61 -1.34 -4.38
C SER A 64 -0.95 0.16 -4.21
N PRO A 65 -0.15 1.09 -4.75
CA PRO A 65 -0.42 2.53 -4.66
C PRO A 65 -1.74 2.95 -5.32
N LEU A 66 -2.30 2.09 -6.18
CA LEU A 66 -3.56 2.33 -6.88
C LEU A 66 -4.73 1.49 -6.35
N ALA A 67 -4.56 0.77 -5.23
CA ALA A 67 -5.57 -0.13 -4.66
C ALA A 67 -6.18 -1.09 -5.71
N SER A 68 -5.33 -1.92 -6.35
CA SER A 68 -5.74 -2.81 -7.44
C SER A 68 -6.40 -2.11 -8.64
N GLY A 69 -6.11 -0.83 -8.83
CA GLY A 69 -6.62 0.01 -9.91
C GLY A 69 -7.86 0.81 -9.54
N LEU A 70 -8.40 0.68 -8.32
CA LEU A 70 -9.57 1.44 -7.87
C LEU A 70 -9.33 2.95 -7.95
N LEU A 71 -8.15 3.42 -7.54
CA LEU A 71 -7.77 4.84 -7.56
C LEU A 71 -7.53 5.40 -8.96
N THR A 72 -7.65 4.59 -10.01
CA THR A 72 -7.66 5.10 -11.39
C THR A 72 -9.02 5.62 -11.82
N GLY A 73 -10.09 5.30 -11.07
CA GLY A 73 -11.48 5.57 -11.43
C GLY A 73 -12.08 4.60 -12.45
N LYS A 74 -11.32 3.63 -12.96
CA LYS A 74 -11.78 2.73 -14.04
C LYS A 74 -12.96 1.83 -13.68
N TYR A 75 -13.23 1.63 -12.39
CA TYR A 75 -14.33 0.78 -11.89
C TYR A 75 -15.61 1.56 -11.54
N ALA A 76 -15.63 2.89 -11.70
CA ALA A 76 -16.73 3.73 -11.22
C ALA A 76 -18.09 3.45 -11.89
N ALA A 77 -18.09 3.07 -13.17
CA ALA A 77 -19.32 2.74 -13.91
C ALA A 77 -19.57 1.24 -14.00
N LYS A 78 -18.53 0.47 -14.32
CA LYS A 78 -18.54 -1.00 -14.38
C LYS A 78 -17.12 -1.53 -14.24
N VAL A 79 -16.98 -2.81 -13.92
CA VAL A 79 -15.68 -3.50 -13.92
C VAL A 79 -15.34 -3.97 -15.35
N PRO A 80 -14.26 -3.47 -15.98
CA PRO A 80 -13.84 -3.96 -17.30
C PRO A 80 -13.39 -5.42 -17.24
N ALA A 81 -13.77 -6.24 -18.22
CA ALA A 81 -13.49 -7.68 -18.21
C ALA A 81 -11.99 -8.03 -18.30
N ASP A 82 -11.22 -7.20 -18.99
CA ASP A 82 -9.76 -7.30 -19.13
C ASP A 82 -8.99 -6.71 -17.94
N SER A 83 -9.68 -6.08 -16.99
CA SER A 83 -9.06 -5.53 -15.79
C SER A 83 -8.74 -6.61 -14.76
N ARG A 84 -7.88 -6.29 -13.80
CA ARG A 84 -7.54 -7.18 -12.68
C ARG A 84 -8.79 -7.70 -11.95
N LEU A 85 -9.78 -6.84 -11.70
CA LEU A 85 -11.03 -7.22 -11.03
C LEU A 85 -12.07 -7.86 -11.97
N GLY A 86 -11.81 -7.85 -13.28
CA GLY A 86 -12.64 -8.51 -14.29
C GLY A 86 -12.28 -9.98 -14.49
N GLN A 87 -11.08 -10.39 -14.08
CA GLN A 87 -10.62 -11.78 -14.16
C GLN A 87 -11.33 -12.65 -13.12
N SER A 88 -11.83 -13.81 -13.56
CA SER A 88 -12.55 -14.77 -12.70
C SER A 88 -11.76 -15.19 -11.47
N ASP A 89 -10.45 -15.39 -11.64
CA ASP A 89 -9.55 -15.88 -10.60
C ASP A 89 -9.31 -14.83 -9.49
N ASN A 90 -9.74 -13.58 -9.74
CA ASN A 90 -9.65 -12.46 -8.81
C ASN A 90 -11.02 -12.08 -8.22
N ALA A 91 -12.01 -12.99 -8.22
CA ALA A 91 -13.33 -12.72 -7.63
C ALA A 91 -13.24 -12.28 -6.16
N TRP A 92 -12.40 -12.95 -5.36
CA TRP A 92 -12.12 -12.58 -3.97
C TRP A 92 -11.56 -11.15 -3.85
N LEU A 93 -10.69 -10.76 -4.79
CA LEU A 93 -10.07 -9.43 -4.79
C LEU A 93 -11.08 -8.36 -5.22
N ARG A 94 -11.99 -8.70 -6.14
CA ARG A 94 -13.08 -7.83 -6.54
C ARG A 94 -13.98 -7.49 -5.35
N GLU A 95 -14.40 -8.50 -4.59
CA GLU A 95 -15.18 -8.32 -3.37
C GLU A 95 -14.38 -7.49 -2.34
N ALA A 96 -13.13 -7.88 -2.06
CA ALA A 96 -12.28 -7.17 -1.12
C ALA A 96 -11.98 -5.71 -1.49
N VAL A 97 -12.02 -5.33 -2.78
CA VAL A 97 -11.72 -3.96 -3.22
C VAL A 97 -12.98 -3.12 -3.39
N LEU A 98 -14.05 -3.69 -3.97
CA LEU A 98 -15.27 -2.95 -4.29
C LEU A 98 -16.26 -2.94 -3.12
N ASP A 99 -16.32 -4.02 -2.34
CA ASP A 99 -17.28 -4.20 -1.26
C ASP A 99 -16.65 -3.97 0.13
N ALA A 100 -15.34 -3.68 0.19
CA ALA A 100 -14.67 -3.26 1.42
C ALA A 100 -15.43 -2.13 2.12
N GLU A 101 -15.64 -2.32 3.43
CA GLU A 101 -16.39 -1.38 4.29
C GLU A 101 -17.79 -1.04 3.73
N GLY A 102 -18.47 -2.00 3.09
CA GLY A 102 -19.76 -1.75 2.44
C GLY A 102 -19.65 -0.75 1.29
N GLY A 103 -18.56 -0.83 0.52
CA GLY A 103 -18.27 0.05 -0.61
C GLY A 103 -17.74 1.44 -0.26
N ALA A 104 -17.30 1.68 0.99
CA ALA A 104 -16.77 2.98 1.38
C ALA A 104 -15.51 3.34 0.59
N HIS A 105 -14.66 2.36 0.30
CA HIS A 105 -13.46 2.53 -0.53
C HIS A 105 -13.81 3.04 -1.93
N ALA A 106 -14.80 2.42 -2.59
CA ALA A 106 -15.25 2.85 -3.91
C ALA A 106 -15.83 4.27 -3.88
N ARG A 107 -16.63 4.60 -2.85
CA ARG A 107 -17.18 5.96 -2.66
C ARG A 107 -16.08 7.01 -2.46
N ARG A 108 -15.08 6.74 -1.62
CA ARG A 108 -13.93 7.63 -1.40
C ARG A 108 -13.11 7.82 -2.68
N ALA A 109 -12.85 6.73 -3.41
CA ALA A 109 -12.08 6.77 -4.66
C ALA A 109 -12.77 7.55 -5.78
N ALA A 110 -14.11 7.63 -5.78
CA ALA A 110 -14.88 8.34 -6.80
C ALA A 110 -14.61 9.86 -6.87
N ALA A 111 -14.12 10.46 -5.78
CA ALA A 111 -13.76 11.89 -5.75
C ALA A 111 -12.40 12.17 -6.44
N LEU A 112 -11.52 11.18 -6.52
CA LEU A 112 -10.14 11.37 -6.97
C LEU A 112 -10.02 11.85 -8.42
N PRO A 113 -10.82 11.38 -9.40
CA PRO A 113 -10.76 11.89 -10.75
C PRO A 113 -11.11 13.37 -10.90
N ALA A 114 -12.03 13.88 -10.08
CA ALA A 114 -12.34 15.31 -10.07
C ALA A 114 -11.17 16.13 -9.54
N LEU A 115 -10.55 15.68 -8.45
CA LEU A 115 -9.37 16.31 -7.87
C LEU A 115 -8.17 16.28 -8.82
N ALA A 116 -7.90 15.15 -9.48
CA ALA A 116 -6.78 15.04 -10.41
C ALA A 116 -6.89 16.04 -11.59
N ARG A 117 -8.12 16.32 -12.06
CA ARG A 117 -8.36 17.34 -13.09
C ARG A 117 -7.95 18.75 -12.65
N THR A 118 -8.08 19.10 -11.36
CA THR A 118 -7.67 20.43 -10.86
C THR A 118 -6.15 20.61 -10.88
N PHE A 119 -5.39 19.51 -10.90
CA PHE A 119 -3.93 19.49 -11.02
C PHE A 119 -3.44 19.20 -12.44
N GLY A 120 -4.34 19.01 -13.41
CA GLY A 120 -3.97 18.69 -14.79
C GLY A 120 -3.27 17.33 -14.96
N CYS A 121 -3.53 16.37 -14.08
CA CYS A 121 -2.91 15.04 -14.12
C CYS A 121 -3.97 13.92 -14.09
N SER A 122 -3.52 12.68 -14.34
CA SER A 122 -4.38 11.51 -14.20
C SER A 122 -4.58 11.12 -12.73
N PRO A 123 -5.69 10.45 -12.37
CA PRO A 123 -5.92 9.98 -11.00
C PRO A 123 -4.80 9.07 -10.50
N ALA A 124 -4.24 8.25 -11.39
CA ALA A 124 -3.11 7.37 -11.08
C ALA A 124 -1.85 8.16 -10.73
N GLN A 125 -1.53 9.20 -11.50
CA GLN A 125 -0.40 10.07 -11.21
C GLN A 125 -0.56 10.76 -9.86
N LEU A 126 -1.75 11.31 -9.57
CA LEU A 126 -2.03 11.97 -8.30
C LEU A 126 -1.90 10.99 -7.12
N ALA A 127 -2.47 9.78 -7.21
CA ALA A 127 -2.39 8.78 -6.15
C ALA A 127 -0.95 8.33 -5.86
N ILE A 128 -0.15 8.09 -6.90
CA ILE A 128 1.26 7.69 -6.74
C ILE A 128 2.08 8.84 -6.17
N ALA A 129 1.90 10.06 -6.69
CA ALA A 129 2.60 11.25 -6.19
C ALA A 129 2.27 11.51 -4.71
N TRP A 130 1.01 11.27 -4.31
CA TRP A 130 0.61 11.37 -2.92
C TRP A 130 1.34 10.36 -2.03
N CYS A 131 1.47 9.10 -2.45
CA CYS A 131 2.22 8.08 -1.69
C CYS A 131 3.69 8.49 -1.52
N LEU A 132 4.32 9.01 -2.58
CA LEU A 132 5.72 9.46 -2.52
C LEU A 132 5.93 10.71 -1.67
N LYS A 133 4.90 11.56 -1.52
CA LYS A 133 4.96 12.78 -0.72
C LYS A 133 4.78 12.53 0.78
N ASN A 134 4.11 11.44 1.15
CA ASN A 134 3.76 11.09 2.52
C ASN A 134 4.40 9.74 2.90
N PRO A 135 5.73 9.66 3.08
CA PRO A 135 6.37 8.45 3.58
C PRO A 135 5.97 8.16 5.03
#